data_AF-A0A7S0W470-F1
#
_entry.id   AF-A0A7S0W470-F1
#
_cell.length_a   1.000
_cell.length_b   1.000
_cell.length_c   1.000
_cell.angle_alpha   90.00
_cell.angle_beta   90.00
_cell.angle_gamma   90.00
#
_symmetry.space_group_name_H-M   'P 1'
#
loop_
_entity.id
_entity.type
_entity.pdbx_description
1 polymer ?
#
loop_
_entity_poly.entity_id
_entity_poly.type
_entity_poly.pdbx_seq_one_letter_code
_entity_poly.pdbx_strand_id
1 'polypeptide(L)'
;IGGGGPAFVSVHHLEAHVLTARLFEEGLDFPFLVLLVSGGHCQILLARGVGDYQMIGGTLDDSLGEAYDKAARMLGLEIGGGGARGPGPPPPGGPRPPQSATGLLP
;
A
#
# COMPACT_ATOMS: atom_id res chain seq x y z
N ILE A 1 36.31 18.97 -21.16
CA ILE A 1 35.28 18.98 -20.09
C ILE A 1 34.07 18.15 -20.53
N GLY A 2 34.14 16.81 -20.38
CA GLY A 2 33.08 15.91 -20.84
C GLY A 2 32.71 14.96 -19.71
N GLY A 3 31.61 15.23 -19.03
CA GLY A 3 31.16 14.47 -17.86
C GLY A 3 29.64 14.59 -17.72
N GLY A 4 28.90 14.28 -18.77
CA GLY A 4 27.44 14.25 -18.77
C GLY A 4 26.93 12.88 -18.36
N GLY A 5 27.06 12.52 -17.09
CA GLY A 5 26.26 11.44 -16.52
C GLY A 5 24.80 11.88 -16.37
N PRO A 6 23.82 10.96 -16.37
CA PRO A 6 22.43 11.34 -16.14
C PRO A 6 22.29 12.08 -14.81
N ALA A 7 21.51 13.16 -14.81
CA ALA A 7 21.19 13.89 -13.60
C ALA A 7 20.27 13.05 -12.72
N PHE A 8 20.63 12.86 -11.46
CA PHE A 8 19.79 12.19 -10.48
C PHE A 8 18.90 13.20 -9.76
N VAL A 9 17.63 12.86 -9.59
CA VAL A 9 16.65 13.69 -8.86
C VAL A 9 15.99 12.82 -7.80
N SER A 10 16.03 13.27 -6.55
CA SER A 10 15.30 12.66 -5.43
C SER A 10 13.83 13.03 -5.50
N VAL A 11 12.93 12.04 -5.40
CA VAL A 11 11.48 12.26 -5.45
C VAL A 11 10.84 11.89 -4.12
N HIS A 12 9.94 12.73 -3.62
CA HIS A 12 9.20 12.45 -2.40
C HIS A 12 8.16 11.34 -2.64
N HIS A 13 8.18 10.30 -1.81
CA HIS A 13 7.36 9.09 -2.03
C HIS A 13 5.87 9.40 -2.14
N LEU A 14 5.33 10.24 -1.24
CA LEU A 14 3.91 10.61 -1.28
C LEU A 14 3.56 11.53 -2.44
N GLU A 15 4.50 12.37 -2.88
CA GLU A 15 4.28 13.28 -4.01
C GLU A 15 4.19 12.49 -5.32
N ALA A 16 5.00 11.45 -5.46
CA ALA A 16 4.91 10.52 -6.58
C ALA A 16 3.52 9.84 -6.66
N HIS A 17 2.97 9.41 -5.52
CA HIS A 17 1.62 8.84 -5.47
C HIS A 17 0.54 9.85 -5.89
N VAL A 18 0.63 11.09 -5.40
CA VAL A 18 -0.31 12.16 -5.78
C VAL A 18 -0.25 12.46 -7.28
N LEU A 19 0.94 12.62 -7.84
CA LEU A 19 1.12 12.99 -9.24
C LEU A 19 0.79 11.86 -10.21
N THR A 20 0.72 10.61 -9.75
CA THR A 20 0.27 9.48 -10.57
C THR A 20 -1.13 9.70 -11.14
N ALA A 21 -2.04 10.36 -10.40
CA ALA A 21 -3.38 10.67 -10.91
C ALA A 21 -3.35 11.53 -12.18
N ARG A 22 -2.39 12.46 -12.27
CA ARG A 22 -2.20 13.32 -13.46
C ARG A 22 -1.54 12.61 -14.64
N LEU A 23 -0.95 11.41 -14.42
CA LEU A 23 -0.38 10.61 -15.50
C LEU A 23 -1.46 9.87 -16.31
N PHE A 24 -2.54 9.48 -15.65
CA PHE A 24 -3.62 8.69 -16.25
C PHE A 24 -4.81 9.53 -16.71
N GLU A 25 -5.06 10.67 -16.08
CA GLU A 25 -6.16 11.56 -16.42
C GLU A 25 -5.65 12.84 -17.10
N GLU A 26 -5.87 12.93 -18.42
CA GLU A 26 -5.57 14.14 -19.18
C GLU A 26 -6.58 15.24 -18.82
N GLY A 27 -6.09 16.36 -18.27
CA GLY A 27 -6.93 17.50 -17.85
C GLY A 27 -7.21 17.58 -16.35
N LEU A 28 -6.60 16.71 -15.53
CA LEU A 28 -6.56 16.90 -14.09
C LEU A 28 -5.61 18.05 -13.73
N ASP A 29 -6.17 19.26 -13.72
CA ASP A 29 -5.47 20.48 -13.35
C ASP A 29 -5.55 20.75 -11.85
N PHE A 30 -4.58 21.53 -11.36
CA PHE A 30 -4.64 22.02 -9.99
C PHE A 30 -5.71 23.13 -9.86
N PRO A 31 -6.36 23.27 -8.69
CA PRO A 31 -6.24 22.39 -7.52
C PRO A 31 -7.15 21.15 -7.63
N PHE A 32 -6.68 20.01 -7.15
CA PHE A 32 -7.48 18.79 -7.04
C PHE A 32 -7.33 18.10 -5.69
N LEU A 33 -8.35 17.30 -5.33
CA LEU A 33 -8.37 16.51 -4.10
C LEU A 33 -7.77 15.13 -4.33
N VAL A 34 -6.99 14.68 -3.36
CA VAL A 34 -6.36 13.36 -3.33
C VAL A 34 -6.85 12.62 -2.11
N LEU A 35 -7.41 11.43 -2.33
CA LEU A 35 -7.64 10.45 -1.27
C LEU A 35 -6.54 9.38 -1.36
N LEU A 36 -5.57 9.44 -0.46
CA LEU A 36 -4.48 8.48 -0.39
C LEU A 36 -4.88 7.36 0.58
N VAL A 37 -5.17 6.18 0.03
CA VAL A 37 -5.52 4.99 0.80
C VAL A 37 -4.53 3.88 0.48
N SER A 38 -3.86 3.39 1.51
CA SER A 38 -2.94 2.25 1.45
C SER A 38 -3.03 1.44 2.74
N GLY A 39 -2.20 0.39 2.87
CA GLY A 39 -2.07 -0.37 4.11
C GLY A 39 -1.54 0.42 5.31
N GLY A 40 -0.91 1.58 5.09
CA GLY A 40 -0.32 2.40 6.16
C GLY A 40 -0.74 3.88 6.14
N HIS A 41 -1.50 4.30 5.14
CA HIS A 41 -1.93 5.70 5.01
C HIS A 41 -3.41 5.78 4.68
N CYS A 42 -4.11 6.66 5.36
CA CYS A 42 -5.47 7.04 5.04
C CYS A 42 -5.56 8.55 5.25
N GLN A 43 -5.35 9.33 4.19
CA GLN A 43 -5.25 10.78 4.25
C GLN A 43 -5.89 11.46 3.05
N ILE A 44 -6.45 12.65 3.29
CA ILE A 44 -7.05 13.54 2.29
C ILE A 44 -6.13 14.73 2.14
N LEU A 45 -5.65 14.97 0.92
CA LEU A 45 -4.82 16.13 0.59
C LEU A 45 -5.49 17.00 -0.48
N LEU A 46 -5.33 18.32 -0.36
CA LEU A 46 -5.54 19.27 -1.44
C LEU A 46 -4.21 19.51 -2.15
N ALA A 47 -4.10 19.09 -3.39
CA ALA A 47 -2.98 19.42 -4.25
C ALA A 47 -3.26 20.76 -4.95
N ARG A 48 -2.47 21.79 -4.66
CA ARG A 48 -2.58 23.12 -5.29
C ARG A 48 -1.53 23.36 -6.37
N GLY A 49 -0.44 22.59 -6.33
CA GLY A 49 0.65 22.64 -7.28
C GLY A 49 1.64 21.52 -7.00
N VAL A 50 2.62 21.36 -7.88
CA VAL A 50 3.78 20.50 -7.60
C VAL A 50 4.55 21.10 -6.41
N GLY A 51 4.84 20.32 -5.39
CA GLY A 51 5.42 20.79 -4.13
C GLY A 51 4.48 21.59 -3.21
N ASP A 52 3.21 21.85 -3.59
CA ASP A 52 2.22 22.53 -2.75
C ASP A 52 1.01 21.64 -2.46
N TYR A 53 1.07 20.97 -1.31
CA TYR A 53 0.07 20.05 -0.82
C TYR A 53 -0.39 20.44 0.59
N GLN A 54 -1.69 20.54 0.80
CA GLN A 54 -2.27 20.74 2.11
C GLN A 54 -2.98 19.47 2.58
N MET A 55 -2.60 18.94 3.72
CA MET A 55 -3.36 17.88 4.38
C MET A 55 -4.65 18.48 4.95
N ILE A 56 -5.80 17.93 4.53
CA ILE A 56 -7.12 18.35 5.01
C ILE A 56 -7.56 17.48 6.20
N GLY A 57 -7.18 16.19 6.16
CA GLY A 57 -7.48 15.25 7.24
C GLY A 57 -6.83 13.90 6.99
N GLY A 58 -6.80 13.09 8.02
CA GLY A 58 -6.33 11.70 7.94
C GLY A 58 -6.92 10.88 9.09
N THR A 59 -6.69 9.57 9.02
CA THR A 59 -7.01 8.69 10.15
C THR A 59 -6.16 9.07 11.36
N LEU A 60 -6.75 9.00 12.56
CA LEU A 60 -6.05 9.20 13.83
C LEU A 60 -5.48 7.90 14.38
N ASP A 61 -6.08 6.78 14.00
CA ASP A 61 -5.79 5.45 14.53
C ASP A 61 -5.32 4.55 13.36
N ASP A 62 -6.10 3.53 13.03
CA ASP A 62 -5.77 2.57 11.99
C ASP A 62 -5.96 3.15 10.58
N SER A 63 -5.07 2.79 9.67
CA SER A 63 -5.33 2.95 8.24
C SER A 63 -6.50 2.05 7.80
N LEU A 64 -7.11 2.36 6.65
CA LEU A 64 -8.17 1.50 6.12
C LEU A 64 -7.68 0.06 5.89
N GLY A 65 -6.45 -0.11 5.38
CA GLY A 65 -5.89 -1.43 5.14
C GLY A 65 -5.59 -2.19 6.43
N GLU A 66 -5.13 -1.51 7.48
CA GLU A 66 -4.89 -2.13 8.78
C GLU A 66 -6.22 -2.55 9.46
N ALA A 67 -7.24 -1.69 9.40
CA ALA A 67 -8.57 -2.04 9.89
C ALA A 67 -9.17 -3.23 9.13
N TYR A 68 -8.97 -3.29 7.82
CA TYR A 68 -9.40 -4.40 6.97
C TYR A 68 -8.69 -5.72 7.33
N ASP A 69 -7.37 -5.69 7.50
CA ASP A 69 -6.58 -6.86 7.89
C ASP A 69 -6.98 -7.37 9.29
N LYS A 70 -7.22 -6.46 10.24
CA LYS A 70 -7.71 -6.79 11.59
C LYS A 70 -9.09 -7.44 11.53
N ALA A 71 -10.05 -6.84 10.81
CA ALA A 71 -11.39 -7.38 10.66
C ALA A 71 -11.37 -8.79 10.06
N ALA A 72 -10.52 -9.00 9.06
CA ALA A 72 -10.46 -10.30 8.41
C ALA A 72 -9.81 -11.39 9.25
N ARG A 73 -8.79 -11.03 10.04
CA ARG A 73 -8.22 -11.94 11.04
C ARG A 73 -9.27 -12.33 12.09
N MET A 74 -10.11 -11.39 12.54
CA MET A 74 -11.22 -11.69 13.46
C MET A 74 -12.26 -12.61 12.82
N LEU A 75 -12.46 -12.52 11.51
CA LEU A 75 -13.36 -13.38 10.75
C LEU A 75 -12.74 -14.73 10.35
N GLY A 76 -11.48 -15.00 10.72
CA GLY A 76 -10.78 -16.22 10.34
C GLY A 76 -10.43 -16.32 8.85
N LEU A 77 -10.38 -15.19 8.15
CA LEU A 77 -10.01 -15.11 6.74
C LEU A 77 -8.49 -14.95 6.62
N GLU A 78 -7.86 -15.78 5.78
CA GLU A 78 -6.45 -15.60 5.42
C GLU A 78 -6.32 -14.45 4.41
N ILE A 79 -6.19 -13.22 4.89
CA ILE A 79 -5.87 -12.08 4.03
C ILE A 79 -4.36 -12.03 3.89
N GLY A 80 -3.90 -12.45 2.71
CA GLY A 80 -2.51 -12.37 2.31
C GLY A 80 -2.10 -10.92 2.20
N GLY A 81 -1.47 -10.40 3.27
CA GLY A 81 -0.77 -9.13 3.21
C GLY A 81 0.32 -9.20 2.16
N GLY A 82 0.05 -8.71 0.94
CA GLY A 82 0.99 -8.38 -0.14
C GLY A 82 2.04 -9.41 -0.60
N GLY A 83 2.14 -10.58 0.02
CA GLY A 83 3.28 -11.50 -0.13
C GLY A 83 3.13 -12.80 0.65
N ALA A 84 1.91 -13.18 1.05
CA ALA A 84 1.66 -14.50 1.60
C ALA A 84 1.65 -15.52 0.45
N ARG A 85 2.85 -15.95 0.04
CA ARG A 85 2.99 -17.28 -0.54
C ARG A 85 2.60 -18.24 0.58
N GLY A 86 1.33 -18.66 0.61
CA GLY A 86 0.93 -19.85 1.35
C GLY A 86 1.89 -20.99 1.02
N PRO A 87 2.05 -22.01 1.88
CA PRO A 87 2.91 -23.14 1.55
C PRO A 87 2.47 -23.63 0.18
N GLY A 88 3.36 -23.49 -0.81
CA GLY A 88 3.07 -23.90 -2.17
C GLY A 88 2.60 -25.36 -2.15
N PRO A 89 1.81 -25.79 -3.16
CA PRO A 89 1.36 -27.17 -3.23
C PRO A 89 2.57 -28.09 -2.98
N PRO A 90 2.46 -29.07 -2.06
CA PRO A 90 3.58 -29.92 -1.73
C PRO A 90 4.13 -30.55 -3.02
N PRO A 91 5.46 -30.68 -3.15
CA PRO A 91 6.04 -31.30 -4.34
C PRO A 91 5.40 -32.68 -4.54
N PRO A 92 5.04 -33.05 -5.78
CA PRO A 92 4.43 -34.35 -6.04
C PRO A 92 5.34 -35.46 -5.51
N GLY A 93 4.85 -36.23 -4.53
CA GLY A 93 5.57 -37.34 -3.90
C GLY A 93 6.16 -37.05 -2.51
N GLY A 94 6.02 -35.85 -1.95
CA GLY A 94 6.45 -35.55 -0.57
C GLY A 94 5.52 -36.12 0.51
N PRO A 95 6.03 -36.49 1.70
CA PRO A 95 5.19 -36.91 2.81
C PRO A 95 4.29 -35.76 3.28
N ARG A 96 2.99 -36.05 3.48
CA ARG A 96 2.02 -35.06 3.97
C ARG A 96 2.38 -34.66 5.41
N PRO A 97 2.30 -33.36 5.77
CA PRO A 97 2.53 -32.95 7.15
C PRO A 97 1.45 -33.53 8.10
N PRO A 98 1.81 -33.88 9.35
CA PRO A 98 0.89 -34.47 10.31
C PRO A 98 -0.22 -33.49 10.72
N GLN A 99 -1.47 -33.96 10.73
CA GLN A 99 -2.68 -33.16 10.98
C GLN A 99 -2.91 -32.80 12.47
N SER A 100 -1.93 -33.02 13.35
CA SER A 100 -2.12 -32.92 14.80
C SER A 100 -1.67 -31.59 15.43
N ALA A 101 -1.34 -30.57 14.64
CA ALA A 101 -0.84 -29.29 15.15
C ALA A 101 -1.84 -28.11 15.04
N THR A 102 -3.12 -28.38 14.76
CA THR A 102 -4.17 -27.34 14.69
C THR A 102 -5.00 -27.23 15.97
N GLY A 103 -4.57 -27.84 17.07
CA GLY A 103 -5.29 -27.78 18.34
C GLY A 103 -4.37 -27.48 19.50
N LEU A 104 -4.04 -26.21 19.73
CA LEU A 104 -3.79 -25.65 21.07
C LEU A 104 -3.58 -24.12 20.96
N LEU A 105 -4.69 -23.40 21.08
CA LEU A 105 -4.70 -22.06 21.67
C LEU A 105 -4.63 -22.23 23.19
N PRO A 106 -3.78 -21.48 23.89
CA PRO A 106 -4.16 -20.76 25.10
C PRO A 106 -4.53 -19.31 24.78
#